data_AF-A0A1M5QHT9-F1
#
_entry.id   AF-A0A1M5QHT9-F1
#
_cell.length_a   1.000
_cell.length_b   1.000
_cell.length_c   1.000
_cell.angle_alpha   90.00
_cell.angle_beta   90.00
_cell.angle_gamma   90.00
#
_symmetry.space_group_name_H-M   'P 1'
#
loop_
_entity.id
_entity.type
_entity.pdbx_description
1 polymer ?
#
loop_
_entity_poly.entity_id
_entity_poly.type
_entity_poly.pdbx_seq_one_letter_code
_entity_poly.pdbx_strand_id
1 'polypeptide(L)'
;MTGSGLGPTRASGDKSEGNAAMNATESAAKARRIRPINALAWAATVLFCLIYAPMAIDYFSHGAYGAESSLWVRMFATLTDNGHALGTGSVEQMQQQPYQRSHTEMWVHTAVGGVVILLACLQFSDAVRTRYRRLHKLIGRVQVSLVVTGMVTAMLYLLNTGPAATYNGPAFYMQLWFLAAGTLSSSLLAVRAVLRGELAQHRRWMTMNFTLLLSAPMLRLLWIAYYQANPTLTQLDTNYAAAITLGVLLVPIGFWATRLAAAPLPRGAAPPGLWSRAWSSAPWAVAGVVGAALCALSYQHWVGAFSGHHSVLLGSALLVTLVMAAGWLRCEWRGHAPSATIWRLQWQAACLCPFALLATWWAYAQFFPLYDAFFGAVMTAPAGVFTLAFARAGQVLSGTPAPVMRATTAATA
;
A
#
# COMPACT_ATOMS: atom_id res chain seq x y z
N MET A 1 77.13 45.69 0.56
CA MET A 1 75.93 46.48 0.24
C MET A 1 74.86 45.50 -0.22
N THR A 2 73.97 45.15 0.70
CA THR A 2 72.88 44.16 0.54
C THR A 2 71.56 44.88 0.76
N GLY A 3 70.61 44.72 -0.16
CA GLY A 3 69.24 45.17 0.00
C GLY A 3 68.33 44.45 -0.99
N SER A 4 67.53 43.50 -0.50
CA SER A 4 66.37 42.94 -1.21
C SER A 4 65.19 42.88 -0.24
N GLY A 5 64.03 43.36 -0.71
CA GLY A 5 62.85 43.64 0.09
C GLY A 5 62.01 42.42 0.45
N LEU A 6 61.39 42.48 1.63
CA LEU A 6 60.32 41.60 2.09
C LEU A 6 58.96 42.27 1.87
N GLY A 7 58.05 41.57 1.19
CA GLY A 7 56.61 41.88 1.16
C GLY A 7 55.81 40.66 1.64
N PRO A 8 54.74 40.82 2.44
CA PRO A 8 54.02 39.69 3.02
C PRO A 8 52.97 39.12 2.05
N THR A 9 53.01 37.80 1.83
CA THR A 9 51.96 37.04 1.14
C THR A 9 50.76 36.84 2.07
N ARG A 10 49.61 37.42 1.69
CA ARG A 10 48.34 37.31 2.42
C ARG A 10 47.55 36.09 1.91
N ALA A 11 47.08 35.27 2.85
CA ALA A 11 46.33 34.04 2.63
C ALA A 11 45.04 34.24 1.80
N SER A 12 44.87 33.46 0.73
CA SER A 12 43.68 33.40 -0.12
C SER A 12 42.83 32.13 0.07
N GLY A 13 43.14 31.29 1.07
CA GLY A 13 42.53 29.97 1.27
C GLY A 13 41.19 29.93 2.02
N ASP A 14 40.78 30.99 2.71
CA ASP A 14 39.69 30.91 3.70
C ASP A 14 38.28 31.22 3.12
N LYS A 15 38.21 31.89 1.96
CA LYS A 15 36.91 32.32 1.39
C LYS A 15 36.20 31.26 0.54
N SER A 16 36.92 30.29 -0.02
CA SER A 16 36.33 29.24 -0.88
C SER A 16 35.66 28.14 -0.06
N GLU A 17 36.25 27.74 1.06
CA GLU A 17 35.70 26.73 1.97
C GLU A 17 34.46 27.23 2.71
N GLY A 18 34.46 28.49 3.17
CA GLY A 18 33.29 29.12 3.79
C GLY A 18 32.10 29.21 2.84
N ASN A 19 32.31 29.56 1.57
CA ASN A 19 31.24 29.60 0.57
C ASN A 19 30.72 28.21 0.19
N ALA A 20 31.58 27.19 0.16
CA ALA A 20 31.17 25.82 -0.11
C ALA A 20 30.34 25.22 1.05
N ALA A 21 30.74 25.46 2.29
CA ALA A 21 30.01 25.05 3.48
C ALA A 21 28.65 25.77 3.59
N MET A 22 28.62 27.07 3.34
CA MET A 22 27.39 27.87 3.37
C MET A 22 26.41 27.42 2.26
N ASN A 23 26.88 27.23 1.03
CA ASN A 23 26.08 26.68 -0.07
C ASN A 23 25.58 25.25 0.20
N ALA A 24 26.37 24.41 0.87
CA ALA A 24 25.95 23.07 1.28
C ALA A 24 24.86 23.12 2.35
N THR A 25 24.96 24.03 3.33
CA THR A 25 23.92 24.25 4.35
C THR A 25 22.65 24.85 3.78
N GLU A 26 22.75 25.77 2.82
CA GLU A 26 21.58 26.36 2.14
C GLU A 26 20.89 25.36 1.22
N SER A 27 21.65 24.53 0.50
CA SER A 27 21.16 23.41 -0.29
C SER A 27 20.48 22.35 0.59
N ALA A 28 21.06 22.04 1.76
CA ALA A 28 20.46 21.14 2.74
C ALA A 28 19.20 21.74 3.38
N ALA A 29 19.15 23.05 3.63
CA ALA A 29 17.96 23.75 4.14
C ALA A 29 16.84 23.82 3.10
N LYS A 30 17.18 24.05 1.82
CA LYS A 30 16.26 24.03 0.68
C LYS A 30 15.74 22.62 0.39
N ALA A 31 16.57 21.59 0.58
CA ALA A 31 16.17 20.18 0.50
C ALA A 31 15.26 19.74 1.66
N ARG A 32 15.28 20.45 2.79
CA ARG A 32 14.47 20.16 3.99
C ARG A 32 13.07 20.77 3.97
N ARG A 33 12.75 21.66 3.01
CA ARG A 33 11.37 22.16 2.86
C ARG A 33 10.47 21.02 2.37
N ILE A 34 9.56 20.56 3.22
CA ILE A 34 8.44 19.71 2.82
C ILE A 34 7.72 20.43 1.68
N ARG A 35 7.58 19.77 0.54
CA ARG A 35 6.86 20.34 -0.59
C ARG A 35 5.41 20.59 -0.17
N PRO A 36 4.80 21.73 -0.52
CA PRO A 36 3.43 22.07 -0.08
C PRO A 36 2.41 20.98 -0.43
N ILE A 37 2.60 20.30 -1.57
CA ILE A 37 1.75 19.18 -2.00
C ILE A 37 1.81 17.97 -1.06
N ASN A 38 2.96 17.70 -0.43
CA ASN A 38 3.10 16.61 0.53
C ASN A 38 2.42 16.95 1.86
N ALA A 39 2.47 18.22 2.27
CA ALA A 39 1.79 18.68 3.48
C ALA A 39 0.27 18.62 3.32
N LEU A 40 -0.26 19.02 2.16
CA LEU A 40 -1.70 18.91 1.86
C LEU A 40 -2.17 17.46 1.82
N ALA A 41 -1.44 16.57 1.12
CA ALA A 41 -1.78 15.15 1.08
C ALA A 41 -1.76 14.50 2.49
N TRP A 42 -0.78 14.89 3.31
CA TRP A 42 -0.72 14.45 4.70
C TRP A 42 -1.89 14.99 5.54
N ALA A 43 -2.20 16.28 5.44
CA ALA A 43 -3.32 16.89 6.14
C ALA A 43 -4.66 16.25 5.76
N ALA A 44 -4.87 15.96 4.47
CA ALA A 44 -6.03 15.23 3.99
C ALA A 44 -6.11 13.82 4.58
N THR A 45 -4.98 13.10 4.65
CA THR A 45 -4.91 11.77 5.27
C THR A 45 -5.27 11.81 6.76
N VAL A 46 -4.73 12.79 7.50
CA VAL A 46 -5.02 12.97 8.92
C VAL A 46 -6.50 13.32 9.14
N LEU A 47 -7.04 14.26 8.36
CA LEU A 47 -8.45 14.64 8.44
C LEU A 47 -9.34 13.42 8.16
N PHE A 48 -9.01 12.64 7.13
CA PHE A 48 -9.73 11.43 6.82
C PHE A 48 -9.71 10.40 7.95
N CYS A 49 -8.55 10.21 8.61
CA CYS A 49 -8.46 9.35 9.79
C CYS A 49 -9.29 9.87 10.97
N LEU A 50 -9.28 11.19 11.20
CA LEU A 50 -10.06 11.83 12.26
C LEU A 50 -11.57 11.68 12.06
N ILE A 51 -12.03 11.70 10.81
CA ILE A 51 -13.45 11.50 10.48
C ILE A 51 -13.83 10.02 10.58
N TYR A 52 -12.98 9.13 10.05
CA TYR A 52 -13.32 7.70 9.96
C TYR A 52 -13.17 6.95 11.28
N ALA A 53 -12.15 7.25 12.10
CA ALA A 53 -11.86 6.50 13.31
C ALA A 53 -13.04 6.46 14.30
N PRO A 54 -13.75 7.58 14.60
CA PRO A 54 -14.95 7.54 15.43
C PRO A 54 -16.02 6.61 14.88
N MET A 55 -16.25 6.62 13.56
CA MET A 55 -17.22 5.73 12.92
C MET A 55 -16.84 4.26 13.07
N ALA A 56 -15.55 3.92 12.94
CA ALA A 56 -15.08 2.55 13.13
C ALA A 56 -15.23 2.07 14.59
N ILE A 57 -14.94 2.94 15.56
CA ILE A 57 -15.09 2.63 16.99
C ILE A 57 -16.56 2.43 17.36
N ASP A 58 -17.44 3.23 16.76
CA ASP A 58 -18.87 3.23 17.03
C ASP A 58 -19.63 2.06 16.38
N TYR A 59 -19.13 1.51 15.28
CA TYR A 59 -19.90 0.64 14.40
C TYR A 59 -20.52 -0.59 15.09
N PHE A 60 -19.81 -1.23 16.01
CA PHE A 60 -20.30 -2.38 16.80
C PHE A 60 -20.57 -2.03 18.28
N SER A 61 -20.62 -0.75 18.64
CA SER A 61 -20.80 -0.32 20.05
C SER A 61 -22.23 -0.51 20.56
N HIS A 62 -23.21 -0.53 19.65
CA HIS A 62 -24.64 -0.51 19.97
C HIS A 62 -25.31 -1.90 20.06
N GLY A 63 -24.53 -2.99 20.05
CA GLY A 63 -25.05 -4.35 20.13
C GLY A 63 -25.88 -4.78 18.90
N ALA A 64 -26.60 -5.89 19.02
CA ALA A 64 -27.28 -6.57 17.91
C ALA A 64 -28.46 -5.80 17.25
N TYR A 65 -28.91 -4.68 17.84
CA TYR A 65 -30.14 -3.98 17.43
C TYR A 65 -29.93 -2.49 17.08
N GLY A 66 -28.68 -2.05 16.89
CA GLY A 66 -28.33 -0.63 16.70
C GLY A 66 -27.59 -0.29 15.40
N ALA A 67 -27.69 -1.11 14.34
CA ALA A 67 -26.98 -0.83 13.08
C ALA A 67 -27.34 0.55 12.52
N GLU A 68 -28.63 0.91 12.51
CA GLU A 68 -29.15 2.22 12.12
C GLU A 68 -28.67 3.37 13.02
N SER A 69 -28.30 3.08 14.27
CA SER A 69 -27.77 4.06 15.21
C SER A 69 -26.26 4.24 15.12
N SER A 70 -25.55 3.49 14.27
CA SER A 70 -24.12 3.72 14.08
C SER A 70 -23.87 4.97 13.23
N LEU A 71 -22.79 5.71 13.56
CA LEU A 71 -22.36 6.89 12.82
C LEU A 71 -22.08 6.57 11.35
N TRP A 72 -21.45 5.41 11.09
CA TRP A 72 -21.14 4.96 9.73
C TRP A 72 -22.41 4.74 8.91
N VAL A 73 -23.37 3.97 9.42
CA VAL A 73 -24.58 3.62 8.65
C VAL A 73 -25.41 4.86 8.34
N ARG A 74 -25.57 5.78 9.30
CA ARG A 74 -26.27 7.06 9.05
C ARG A 74 -25.59 7.89 7.96
N MET A 75 -24.27 8.04 8.04
CA MET A 75 -23.51 8.78 7.03
C MET A 75 -23.61 8.10 5.67
N PHE A 76 -23.46 6.77 5.65
CA PHE A 76 -23.51 5.98 4.42
C PHE A 76 -24.88 6.09 3.76
N ALA A 77 -25.97 5.87 4.49
CA ALA A 77 -27.34 6.02 3.98
C ALA A 77 -27.66 7.44 3.50
N THR A 78 -27.08 8.47 4.14
CA THR A 78 -27.24 9.87 3.70
C THR A 78 -26.50 10.15 2.40
N LEU A 79 -25.32 9.54 2.22
CA LEU A 79 -24.48 9.72 1.02
C LEU A 79 -24.83 8.74 -0.10
N THR A 80 -25.65 7.72 0.15
CA THR A 80 -26.14 6.80 -0.88
C THR A 80 -27.66 6.85 -0.96
N ASP A 81 -28.33 5.94 -0.25
CA ASP A 81 -29.75 5.92 0.09
C ASP A 81 -29.99 4.76 1.08
N ASN A 82 -31.17 4.70 1.70
CA ASN A 82 -31.51 3.63 2.65
C ASN A 82 -31.59 2.24 2.00
N GLY A 83 -32.03 2.14 0.76
CA GLY A 83 -32.06 0.88 0.01
C GLY A 83 -30.66 0.33 -0.24
N HIS A 84 -29.70 1.17 -0.63
CA HIS A 84 -28.31 0.73 -0.80
C HIS A 84 -27.60 0.43 0.53
N ALA A 85 -27.87 1.21 1.58
CA ALA A 85 -27.19 1.07 2.87
C ALA A 85 -27.77 -0.04 3.77
N LEU A 86 -29.09 -0.25 3.73
CA LEU A 86 -29.84 -1.12 4.66
C LEU A 86 -30.76 -2.12 3.96
N GLY A 87 -31.02 -1.95 2.66
CA GLY A 87 -31.94 -2.78 1.90
C GLY A 87 -31.37 -4.15 1.51
N THR A 88 -32.08 -4.82 0.60
CA THR A 88 -31.73 -6.18 0.15
C THR A 88 -30.35 -6.21 -0.49
N GLY A 89 -29.52 -7.15 -0.07
CA GLY A 89 -28.13 -7.29 -0.55
C GLY A 89 -27.13 -6.37 0.14
N SER A 90 -27.57 -5.56 1.11
CA SER A 90 -26.67 -4.76 1.92
C SER A 90 -25.86 -5.61 2.90
N VAL A 91 -24.72 -5.10 3.35
CA VAL A 91 -23.90 -5.71 4.41
C VAL A 91 -24.73 -5.85 5.69
N GLU A 92 -25.48 -4.82 6.05
CA GLU A 92 -26.28 -4.79 7.26
C GLU A 92 -27.39 -5.83 7.25
N GLN A 93 -27.89 -6.22 6.08
CA GLN A 93 -28.86 -7.31 5.95
C GLN A 93 -28.16 -8.67 5.86
N MET A 94 -27.13 -8.81 5.01
CA MET A 94 -26.51 -10.09 4.69
C MET A 94 -25.56 -10.61 5.77
N GLN A 95 -25.04 -9.74 6.64
CA GLN A 95 -24.06 -10.11 7.66
C GLN A 95 -24.60 -10.09 9.09
N GLN A 96 -25.91 -9.91 9.29
CA GLN A 96 -26.52 -9.90 10.63
C GLN A 96 -26.11 -11.11 11.48
N GLN A 97 -26.32 -12.30 10.95
CA GLN A 97 -26.02 -13.55 11.64
C GLN A 97 -24.51 -13.76 11.88
N PRO A 98 -23.61 -13.65 10.87
CA PRO A 98 -22.16 -13.69 11.08
C PRO A 98 -21.66 -12.68 12.13
N TYR A 99 -22.13 -11.42 12.06
CA TYR A 99 -21.72 -10.36 12.97
C TYR A 99 -22.25 -10.57 14.38
N GLN A 100 -23.46 -11.10 14.57
CA GLN A 100 -23.96 -11.45 15.90
C GLN A 100 -23.14 -12.55 16.56
N ARG A 101 -22.76 -13.59 15.81
CA ARG A 101 -21.95 -14.70 16.34
C ARG A 101 -20.53 -14.29 16.72
N SER A 102 -19.96 -13.33 16.00
CA SER A 102 -18.59 -12.83 16.21
C SER A 102 -18.56 -11.36 16.62
N HIS A 103 -19.57 -10.94 17.41
CA HIS A 103 -19.76 -9.52 17.73
C HIS A 103 -18.56 -8.96 18.50
N THR A 104 -18.06 -9.69 19.49
CA THR A 104 -16.93 -9.25 20.31
C THR A 104 -15.66 -9.15 19.48
N GLU A 105 -15.40 -10.11 18.60
CA GLU A 105 -14.25 -10.11 17.70
C GLU A 105 -14.27 -8.91 16.77
N MET A 106 -15.43 -8.64 16.17
CA MET A 106 -15.62 -7.51 15.25
C MET A 106 -15.59 -6.17 15.97
N TRP A 107 -16.20 -6.04 17.14
CA TRP A 107 -16.12 -4.83 17.96
C TRP A 107 -14.68 -4.52 18.36
N VAL A 108 -13.94 -5.51 18.88
CA VAL A 108 -12.53 -5.34 19.21
C VAL A 108 -11.76 -4.96 17.95
N HIS A 109 -11.97 -5.64 16.82
CA HIS A 109 -11.29 -5.34 15.56
C HIS A 109 -11.50 -3.89 15.10
N THR A 110 -12.74 -3.41 15.02
CA THR A 110 -13.03 -2.08 14.49
C THR A 110 -12.64 -0.99 15.48
N ALA A 111 -12.84 -1.20 16.79
CA ALA A 111 -12.46 -0.25 17.82
C ALA A 111 -10.95 -0.05 17.88
N VAL A 112 -10.18 -1.14 17.97
CA VAL A 112 -8.70 -1.02 17.99
C VAL A 112 -8.17 -0.54 16.64
N GLY A 113 -8.81 -0.90 15.53
CA GLY A 113 -8.50 -0.39 14.19
C GLY A 113 -8.63 1.13 14.11
N GLY A 114 -9.75 1.68 14.60
CA GLY A 114 -9.98 3.13 14.68
C GLY A 114 -8.92 3.84 15.54
N VAL A 115 -8.57 3.28 16.70
CA VAL A 115 -7.50 3.84 17.55
C VAL A 115 -6.15 3.77 16.84
N VAL A 116 -5.83 2.66 16.18
CA VAL A 116 -4.54 2.46 15.50
C VAL A 116 -4.31 3.47 14.38
N ILE A 117 -5.31 3.77 13.55
CA ILE A 117 -5.14 4.76 12.47
C ILE A 117 -4.92 6.18 13.01
N LEU A 118 -5.50 6.53 14.15
CA LEU A 118 -5.22 7.80 14.85
C LEU A 118 -3.80 7.84 15.41
N LEU A 119 -3.36 6.76 16.05
CA LEU A 119 -1.98 6.65 16.56
C LEU A 119 -0.95 6.68 15.41
N ALA A 120 -1.28 6.10 14.26
CA ALA A 120 -0.45 6.16 13.07
C ALA A 120 -0.20 7.61 12.61
N CYS A 121 -1.23 8.48 12.63
CA CYS A 121 -1.04 9.91 12.35
C CYS A 121 0.02 10.55 13.26
N LEU A 122 0.09 10.17 14.54
CA LEU A 122 1.11 10.65 15.46
C LEU A 122 2.49 10.04 15.18
N GLN A 123 2.56 8.77 14.75
CA GLN A 123 3.82 8.09 14.41
C GLN A 123 4.53 8.74 13.21
N PHE A 124 3.78 9.20 12.22
CA PHE A 124 4.32 9.84 11.02
C PHE A 124 4.61 11.35 11.19
N SER A 125 4.26 11.93 12.35
CA SER A 125 4.59 13.32 12.65
C SER A 125 6.10 13.52 12.88
N ASP A 126 6.73 14.35 12.05
CA ASP A 126 8.15 14.70 12.20
C ASP A 126 8.46 15.36 13.54
N ALA A 127 7.55 16.18 14.07
CA ALA A 127 7.70 16.83 15.37
C ALA A 127 7.73 15.78 16.50
N VAL A 128 6.79 14.83 16.50
CA VAL A 128 6.74 13.76 17.52
C VAL A 128 7.98 12.88 17.43
N ARG A 129 8.37 12.49 16.21
CA ARG A 129 9.52 11.62 15.96
C ARG A 129 10.87 12.24 16.36
N THR A 130 11.03 13.56 16.21
CA THR A 130 12.31 14.25 16.48
C THR A 130 12.38 14.87 17.87
N ARG A 131 11.32 15.55 18.32
CA ARG A 131 11.30 16.27 19.61
C ARG A 131 10.82 15.39 20.77
N TYR A 132 9.90 14.45 20.51
CA TYR A 132 9.26 13.63 21.55
C TYR A 132 9.57 12.13 21.36
N ARG A 133 10.86 11.78 21.27
CA ARG A 133 11.30 10.40 20.96
C ARG A 133 10.78 9.33 21.93
N ARG A 134 10.66 9.64 23.23
CA ARG A 134 10.09 8.71 24.23
C ARG A 134 8.61 8.42 23.94
N LEU A 135 7.85 9.47 23.60
CA LEU A 135 6.44 9.35 23.22
C LEU A 135 6.28 8.56 21.91
N HIS A 136 7.10 8.84 20.90
CA HIS A 136 7.11 8.07 19.64
C HIS A 136 7.30 6.57 19.91
N LYS A 137 8.27 6.19 20.76
CA LYS A 137 8.51 4.79 21.14
C LYS A 137 7.33 4.18 21.90
N LEU A 138 6.73 4.92 22.83
CA LEU A 138 5.57 4.44 23.60
C LEU A 138 4.36 4.18 22.68
N ILE A 139 4.01 5.18 21.85
CA ILE A 139 2.91 5.06 20.87
C ILE A 139 3.19 3.89 19.93
N GLY A 140 4.43 3.73 19.46
CA GLY A 140 4.80 2.62 18.57
C GLY A 140 4.58 1.25 19.21
N ARG A 141 4.93 1.08 20.50
CA ARG A 141 4.67 -0.17 21.25
C ARG A 141 3.18 -0.45 21.39
N VAL A 142 2.41 0.57 21.77
CA VAL A 142 0.93 0.46 21.90
C VAL A 142 0.32 0.10 20.55
N GLN A 143 0.73 0.78 19.48
CA GLN A 143 0.20 0.54 18.14
C GLN A 143 0.49 -0.89 17.67
N VAL A 144 1.70 -1.43 17.90
CA VAL A 144 2.02 -2.82 17.54
C VAL A 144 1.10 -3.80 18.29
N SER A 145 0.91 -3.62 19.60
CA SER A 145 -0.01 -4.46 20.38
C SER A 145 -1.43 -4.41 19.84
N LEU A 146 -1.95 -3.20 19.56
CA LEU A 146 -3.30 -3.03 19.02
C LEU A 146 -3.45 -3.60 17.60
N VAL A 147 -2.43 -3.49 16.74
CA VAL A 147 -2.44 -4.13 15.41
C VAL A 147 -2.50 -5.65 15.56
N VAL A 148 -1.70 -6.24 16.45
CA VAL A 148 -1.75 -7.69 16.69
C VAL A 148 -3.13 -8.10 17.18
N THR A 149 -3.67 -7.41 18.19
CA THR A 149 -5.01 -7.69 18.71
C THR A 149 -6.08 -7.59 17.62
N GLY A 150 -6.10 -6.49 16.87
CA GLY A 150 -7.10 -6.27 15.84
C GLY A 150 -7.01 -7.25 14.66
N MET A 151 -5.81 -7.66 14.27
CA MET A 151 -5.65 -8.66 13.21
C MET A 151 -6.01 -10.07 13.70
N VAL A 152 -5.66 -10.43 14.94
CA VAL A 152 -6.05 -11.72 15.52
C VAL A 152 -7.57 -11.82 15.62
N THR A 153 -8.26 -10.79 16.12
CA THR A 153 -9.73 -10.83 16.20
C THR A 153 -10.41 -10.84 14.82
N ALA A 154 -9.87 -10.12 13.82
CA ALA A 154 -10.34 -10.26 12.44
C ALA A 154 -10.18 -11.68 11.91
N MET A 155 -9.05 -12.32 12.17
CA MET A 155 -8.79 -13.71 11.74
C MET A 155 -9.73 -14.69 12.45
N LEU A 156 -10.03 -14.51 13.74
CA LEU A 156 -11.02 -15.30 14.46
C LEU A 156 -12.42 -15.14 13.86
N TYR A 157 -12.84 -13.91 13.53
CA TYR A 157 -14.08 -13.66 12.81
C TYR A 157 -14.13 -14.42 11.47
N LEU A 158 -13.04 -14.37 10.69
CA LEU A 158 -12.98 -15.08 9.41
C LEU A 158 -13.07 -16.60 9.60
N LEU A 159 -12.37 -17.16 10.59
CA LEU A 159 -12.47 -18.59 10.91
C LEU A 159 -13.90 -19.00 11.31
N ASN A 160 -14.57 -18.20 12.13
CA ASN A 160 -15.93 -18.47 12.61
C ASN A 160 -16.98 -18.33 11.50
N THR A 161 -16.76 -17.41 10.55
CA THR A 161 -17.70 -17.12 9.46
C THR A 161 -17.52 -18.08 8.29
N GLY A 162 -16.26 -18.40 7.96
CA GLY A 162 -15.93 -19.20 6.79
C GLY A 162 -16.16 -18.49 5.45
N PRO A 163 -15.70 -19.08 4.34
CA PRO A 163 -15.70 -18.43 3.03
C PRO A 163 -17.10 -18.19 2.45
N ALA A 164 -18.03 -19.12 2.66
CA ALA A 164 -19.37 -19.04 2.07
C ALA A 164 -20.27 -17.97 2.75
N ALA A 165 -20.12 -17.76 4.05
CA ALA A 165 -20.93 -16.79 4.80
C ALA A 165 -20.30 -15.40 4.87
N THR A 166 -19.07 -15.23 4.36
CA THR A 166 -18.43 -13.91 4.25
C THR A 166 -19.17 -13.07 3.22
N TYR A 167 -19.33 -11.78 3.48
CA TYR A 167 -19.91 -10.83 2.51
C TYR A 167 -19.18 -10.89 1.16
N ASN A 168 -19.90 -10.90 0.03
CA ASN A 168 -19.36 -11.17 -1.31
C ASN A 168 -18.62 -12.53 -1.46
N GLY A 169 -18.84 -13.47 -0.53
CA GLY A 169 -18.42 -14.86 -0.67
C GLY A 169 -16.91 -15.11 -0.62
N PRO A 170 -16.46 -16.25 -1.17
CA PRO A 170 -15.10 -16.73 -1.00
C PRO A 170 -14.01 -15.82 -1.57
N ALA A 171 -14.29 -15.09 -2.65
CA ALA A 171 -13.34 -14.15 -3.24
C ALA A 171 -12.93 -13.05 -2.25
N PHE A 172 -13.92 -12.44 -1.59
CA PHE A 172 -13.67 -11.40 -0.60
C PHE A 172 -13.04 -11.97 0.68
N TYR A 173 -13.44 -13.18 1.09
CA TYR A 173 -12.80 -13.91 2.19
C TYR A 173 -11.28 -14.05 2.00
N MET A 174 -10.83 -14.45 0.81
CA MET A 174 -9.39 -14.54 0.49
C MET A 174 -8.69 -13.19 0.61
N GLN A 175 -9.32 -12.13 0.13
CA GLN A 175 -8.76 -10.78 0.22
C GLN A 175 -8.63 -10.31 1.69
N LEU A 176 -9.65 -10.56 2.52
CA LEU A 176 -9.62 -10.21 3.94
C LEU A 176 -8.50 -10.93 4.68
N TRP A 177 -8.28 -12.23 4.40
CA TRP A 177 -7.12 -12.95 4.94
C TRP A 177 -5.79 -12.36 4.48
N PHE A 178 -5.67 -12.02 3.20
CA PHE A 178 -4.46 -11.42 2.65
C PHE A 178 -4.17 -10.06 3.31
N LEU A 179 -5.19 -9.23 3.51
CA LEU A 179 -5.09 -7.95 4.21
C LEU A 179 -4.69 -8.15 5.68
N ALA A 180 -5.31 -9.08 6.39
CA ALA A 180 -5.00 -9.36 7.78
C ALA A 180 -3.55 -9.85 7.95
N ALA A 181 -3.14 -10.83 7.14
CA ALA A 181 -1.78 -11.37 7.15
C ALA A 181 -0.74 -10.32 6.73
N GLY A 182 -1.02 -9.53 5.70
CA GLY A 182 -0.13 -8.46 5.22
C GLY A 182 0.03 -7.34 6.25
N THR A 183 -1.06 -6.96 6.93
CA THR A 183 -1.03 -5.93 7.98
C THR A 183 -0.22 -6.41 9.17
N LEU A 184 -0.46 -7.63 9.65
CA LEU A 184 0.32 -8.23 10.73
C LEU A 184 1.79 -8.35 10.36
N SER A 185 2.09 -8.92 9.19
CA SER A 185 3.47 -9.15 8.73
C SER A 185 4.25 -7.84 8.55
N SER A 186 3.63 -6.81 7.95
CA SER A 186 4.27 -5.50 7.79
C SER A 186 4.60 -4.84 9.13
N SER A 187 3.74 -4.97 10.14
CA SER A 187 4.03 -4.51 11.51
C SER A 187 5.23 -5.26 12.13
N LEU A 188 5.23 -6.59 12.04
CA LEU A 188 6.34 -7.42 12.56
C LEU A 188 7.67 -7.12 11.86
N LEU A 189 7.64 -6.95 10.54
CA LEU A 189 8.82 -6.58 9.75
C LEU A 189 9.32 -5.17 10.10
N ALA A 190 8.42 -4.22 10.41
CA ALA A 190 8.81 -2.91 10.91
C ALA A 190 9.51 -2.99 12.26
N VAL A 191 9.00 -3.81 13.18
CA VAL A 191 9.63 -4.05 14.50
C VAL A 191 11.00 -4.71 14.33
N ARG A 192 11.09 -5.77 13.51
CA ARG A 192 12.37 -6.45 13.22
C ARG A 192 13.41 -5.48 12.66
N ALA A 193 13.03 -4.60 11.73
CA ALA A 193 13.93 -3.62 11.14
C ALA A 193 14.45 -2.61 12.18
N VAL A 194 13.60 -2.07 13.06
CA VAL A 194 14.05 -1.12 14.08
C VAL A 194 14.96 -1.76 15.13
N LEU A 195 14.70 -3.02 15.50
CA LEU A 195 15.57 -3.78 16.41
C LEU A 195 16.96 -4.04 15.81
N ARG A 196 17.07 -4.12 14.48
CA ARG A 196 18.34 -4.23 13.75
C ARG A 196 19.02 -2.90 13.44
N GLY A 197 18.45 -1.77 13.88
CA GLY A 197 18.95 -0.44 13.54
C GLY A 197 18.68 0.00 12.10
N GLU A 198 17.90 -0.76 11.32
CA GLU A 198 17.57 -0.49 9.91
C GLU A 198 16.43 0.53 9.80
N LEU A 199 16.68 1.78 10.20
CA LEU A 199 15.64 2.82 10.30
C LEU A 199 14.93 3.14 8.97
N ALA A 200 15.62 3.00 7.83
CA ALA A 200 15.02 3.20 6.52
C ALA A 200 14.01 2.09 6.20
N GLN A 201 14.34 0.85 6.52
CA GLN A 201 13.48 -0.30 6.31
C GLN A 201 12.29 -0.29 7.28
N HIS A 202 12.52 0.10 8.54
CA HIS A 202 11.46 0.31 9.52
C HIS A 202 10.39 1.28 9.00
N ARG A 203 10.79 2.45 8.49
CA ARG A 203 9.85 3.45 7.94
C ARG A 203 9.04 2.91 6.76
N ARG A 204 9.67 2.15 5.87
CA ARG A 204 8.99 1.56 4.72
C ARG A 204 7.92 0.56 5.15
N TRP A 205 8.26 -0.33 6.07
CA TRP A 205 7.29 -1.28 6.61
C TRP A 205 6.19 -0.59 7.41
N MET A 206 6.49 0.47 8.16
CA MET A 206 5.46 1.29 8.81
C MET A 206 4.54 1.98 7.80
N THR A 207 5.08 2.54 6.69
CA THR A 207 4.25 3.14 5.64
C THR A 207 3.36 2.10 5.01
N MET A 208 3.89 0.92 4.68
CA MET A 208 3.09 -0.18 4.13
C MET A 208 2.01 -0.63 5.11
N ASN A 209 2.35 -0.79 6.39
CA ASN A 209 1.38 -1.14 7.44
C ASN A 209 0.26 -0.10 7.53
N PHE A 210 0.59 1.19 7.52
CA PHE A 210 -0.42 2.24 7.56
C PHE A 210 -1.29 2.27 6.29
N THR A 211 -0.70 2.05 5.11
CA THR A 211 -1.47 1.88 3.87
C THR A 211 -2.45 0.72 3.96
N LEU A 212 -2.03 -0.44 4.48
CA LEU A 212 -2.91 -1.60 4.64
C LEU A 212 -4.00 -1.36 5.68
N LEU A 213 -3.71 -0.65 6.78
CA LEU A 213 -4.70 -0.22 7.78
C LEU A 213 -5.75 0.71 7.18
N LEU A 214 -5.37 1.56 6.22
CA LEU A 214 -6.29 2.45 5.51
C LEU A 214 -7.14 1.74 4.44
N SER A 215 -6.97 0.43 4.23
CA SER A 215 -7.77 -0.33 3.26
C SER A 215 -9.27 -0.29 3.56
N ALA A 216 -9.69 -0.52 4.81
CA ALA A 216 -11.10 -0.49 5.19
C ALA A 216 -11.73 0.92 5.03
N PRO A 217 -11.11 2.01 5.53
CA PRO A 217 -11.54 3.37 5.22
C PRO A 217 -11.64 3.66 3.71
N MET A 218 -10.64 3.26 2.93
CA MET A 218 -10.65 3.46 1.48
C MET A 218 -11.72 2.64 0.78
N LEU A 219 -11.98 1.41 1.24
CA LEU A 219 -13.05 0.55 0.73
C LEU A 219 -14.41 1.24 0.89
N ARG A 220 -14.65 1.82 2.08
CA ARG A 220 -15.87 2.59 2.36
C ARG A 220 -16.02 3.83 1.49
N LEU A 221 -14.94 4.57 1.26
CA LEU A 221 -14.96 5.71 0.34
C LEU A 221 -15.26 5.27 -1.09
N LEU A 222 -14.69 4.16 -1.53
CA LEU A 222 -14.94 3.60 -2.86
C LEU A 222 -16.38 3.08 -3.01
N TRP A 223 -17.00 2.53 -1.96
CA TRP A 223 -18.43 2.17 -2.01
C TRP A 223 -19.29 3.37 -2.37
N ILE A 224 -19.07 4.50 -1.67
CA ILE A 224 -19.77 5.76 -1.94
C ILE A 224 -19.44 6.25 -3.35
N ALA A 225 -18.17 6.26 -3.75
CA ALA A 225 -17.75 6.76 -5.05
C ALA A 225 -18.36 5.95 -6.21
N TYR A 226 -18.41 4.61 -6.11
CA TYR A 226 -19.01 3.75 -7.12
C TYR A 226 -20.52 3.92 -7.18
N TYR A 227 -21.20 4.02 -6.04
CA TYR A 227 -22.62 4.34 -6.00
C TYR A 227 -22.90 5.71 -6.64
N GLN A 228 -22.13 6.74 -6.33
CA GLN A 228 -22.29 8.07 -6.90
C GLN A 228 -22.04 8.10 -8.41
N ALA A 229 -21.13 7.26 -8.91
CA ALA A 229 -20.90 7.10 -10.34
C ALA A 229 -22.03 6.34 -11.05
N ASN A 230 -22.66 5.37 -10.37
CA ASN A 230 -23.80 4.65 -10.88
C ASN A 230 -24.73 4.16 -9.74
N PRO A 231 -25.82 4.90 -9.44
CA PRO A 231 -26.73 4.56 -8.35
C PRO A 231 -27.53 3.26 -8.56
N THR A 232 -27.48 2.64 -9.75
CA THR A 232 -28.14 1.35 -9.99
C THR A 232 -27.34 0.16 -9.43
N LEU A 233 -26.10 0.38 -9.02
CA LEU A 233 -25.25 -0.66 -8.43
C LEU A 233 -25.73 -1.03 -7.02
N THR A 234 -25.82 -2.33 -6.74
CA THR A 234 -26.06 -2.84 -5.40
C THR A 234 -24.82 -2.64 -4.51
N GLN A 235 -24.97 -2.77 -3.19
CA GLN A 235 -23.81 -2.71 -2.30
C GLN A 235 -22.84 -3.89 -2.52
N LEU A 236 -23.33 -5.03 -3.03
CA LEU A 236 -22.48 -6.14 -3.45
C LEU A 236 -21.58 -5.73 -4.63
N ASP A 237 -22.14 -5.05 -5.63
CA ASP A 237 -21.40 -4.58 -6.81
C ASP A 237 -20.36 -3.51 -6.43
N THR A 238 -20.75 -2.52 -5.62
CA THR A 238 -19.82 -1.47 -5.18
C THR A 238 -18.72 -2.04 -4.29
N ASN A 239 -19.01 -3.08 -3.49
CA ASN A 239 -17.99 -3.78 -2.73
C ASN A 239 -17.04 -4.58 -3.62
N TYR A 240 -17.54 -5.35 -4.59
CA TYR A 240 -16.67 -6.07 -5.54
C TYR A 240 -15.78 -5.12 -6.32
N ALA A 241 -16.34 -4.03 -6.86
CA ALA A 241 -15.57 -3.02 -7.59
C ALA A 241 -14.47 -2.40 -6.71
N ALA A 242 -14.82 -1.98 -5.48
CA ALA A 242 -13.87 -1.40 -4.54
C ALA A 242 -12.77 -2.40 -4.12
N ALA A 243 -13.15 -3.65 -3.86
CA ALA A 243 -12.24 -4.74 -3.51
C ALA A 243 -11.24 -5.02 -4.65
N ILE A 244 -11.69 -5.07 -5.90
CA ILE A 244 -10.82 -5.22 -7.08
C ILE A 244 -9.85 -4.03 -7.17
N THR A 245 -10.35 -2.81 -7.06
CA THR A 245 -9.53 -1.58 -7.12
C THR A 245 -8.46 -1.59 -6.04
N LEU A 246 -8.79 -1.92 -4.80
CA LEU A 246 -7.80 -1.98 -3.72
C LEU A 246 -6.83 -3.15 -3.90
N GLY A 247 -7.28 -4.30 -4.38
CA GLY A 247 -6.40 -5.44 -4.67
C GLY A 247 -5.28 -5.09 -5.66
N VAL A 248 -5.57 -4.20 -6.61
CA VAL A 248 -4.59 -3.72 -7.59
C VAL A 248 -3.80 -2.52 -7.09
N LEU A 249 -4.45 -1.51 -6.50
CA LEU A 249 -3.86 -0.19 -6.28
C LEU A 249 -3.28 0.05 -4.87
N LEU A 250 -3.72 -0.71 -3.86
CA LEU A 250 -3.39 -0.39 -2.46
C LEU A 250 -1.88 -0.41 -2.18
N VAL A 251 -1.19 -1.49 -2.56
CA VAL A 251 0.27 -1.63 -2.37
C VAL A 251 1.05 -0.62 -3.24
N PRO A 252 0.70 -0.40 -4.52
CA PRO A 252 1.24 0.71 -5.32
C PRO A 252 1.10 2.10 -4.69
N ILE A 253 -0.04 2.40 -4.06
CA ILE A 253 -0.26 3.65 -3.33
C ILE A 253 0.70 3.75 -2.15
N GLY A 254 0.89 2.66 -1.40
CA GLY A 254 1.87 2.61 -0.31
C GLY A 254 3.30 2.84 -0.79
N PHE A 255 3.69 2.20 -1.90
CA PHE A 255 4.96 2.49 -2.57
C PHE A 255 5.08 3.97 -2.92
N TRP A 256 4.07 4.54 -3.56
CA TRP A 256 4.09 5.95 -3.96
C TRP A 256 4.20 6.89 -2.76
N ALA A 257 3.48 6.61 -1.67
CA ALA A 257 3.58 7.36 -0.42
C ALA A 257 5.00 7.34 0.16
N THR A 258 5.73 6.22 0.09
CA THR A 258 7.14 6.19 0.51
C THR A 258 8.04 7.09 -0.35
N ARG A 259 7.70 7.29 -1.64
CA ARG A 259 8.45 8.18 -2.53
C ARG A 259 8.16 9.65 -2.26
N LEU A 260 6.94 9.99 -1.86
CA LEU A 260 6.59 11.35 -1.43
C LEU A 260 7.28 11.72 -0.11
N ALA A 261 7.41 10.75 0.81
CA ALA A 261 8.05 10.95 2.11
C ALA A 261 9.59 10.88 2.09
N ALA A 262 10.19 10.34 1.02
CA ALA A 262 11.64 10.19 0.92
C ALA A 262 12.36 11.47 0.47
N ALA A 263 13.57 11.69 1.00
CA ALA A 263 14.48 12.69 0.46
C ALA A 263 14.87 12.35 -0.99
N PRO A 264 15.12 13.36 -1.86
CA PRO A 264 15.62 13.12 -3.20
C PRO A 264 16.91 12.29 -3.16
N LEU A 265 16.96 11.21 -3.93
CA LEU A 265 18.20 10.45 -4.08
C LEU A 265 19.20 11.28 -4.90
N PRO A 266 20.51 11.21 -4.56
CA PRO A 266 21.55 11.84 -5.34
C PRO A 266 21.46 11.46 -6.82
N ARG A 267 21.90 12.36 -7.71
CA ARG A 267 22.12 12.00 -9.11
C ARG A 267 23.21 10.94 -9.15
N GLY A 268 22.90 9.79 -9.73
CA GLY A 268 23.90 8.76 -10.04
C GLY A 268 24.53 9.03 -11.40
N ALA A 269 25.54 8.23 -11.77
CA ALA A 269 26.04 8.20 -13.14
C ALA A 269 24.88 8.01 -14.12
N ALA A 270 24.90 8.76 -15.23
CA ALA A 270 23.92 8.62 -16.29
C ALA A 270 23.97 7.16 -16.79
N PRO A 271 22.86 6.40 -16.72
CA PRO A 271 22.88 5.01 -17.18
C PRO A 271 22.93 4.98 -18.72
N PRO A 272 23.18 3.82 -19.35
CA PRO A 272 23.29 3.71 -20.81
C PRO A 272 22.06 4.28 -21.54
N GLY A 273 22.21 4.72 -22.80
CA GLY A 273 21.20 5.53 -23.52
C GLY A 273 19.77 4.98 -23.48
N LEU A 274 18.77 5.87 -23.60
CA LEU A 274 17.32 5.57 -23.49
C LEU A 274 16.91 4.30 -24.26
N TRP A 275 17.45 4.14 -25.48
CA TRP A 275 17.19 3.00 -26.37
C TRP A 275 17.64 1.65 -25.81
N SER A 276 18.83 1.56 -25.21
CA SER A 276 19.32 0.32 -24.58
C SER A 276 18.39 -0.16 -23.45
N ARG A 277 17.81 0.79 -22.72
CA ARG A 277 16.92 0.51 -21.58
C ARG A 277 15.50 0.22 -22.02
N ALA A 278 14.99 0.91 -23.04
CA ALA A 278 13.73 0.57 -23.69
C ALA A 278 13.78 -0.89 -24.19
N TRP A 279 14.86 -1.26 -24.88
CA TRP A 279 15.06 -2.64 -25.34
C TRP A 279 15.13 -3.66 -24.19
N SER A 280 15.86 -3.34 -23.11
CA SER A 280 15.91 -4.22 -21.92
C SER A 280 14.57 -4.36 -21.19
N SER A 281 13.61 -3.47 -21.45
CA SER A 281 12.30 -3.43 -20.79
C SER A 281 11.18 -3.96 -21.68
N ALA A 282 11.38 -4.03 -23.01
CA ALA A 282 10.40 -4.52 -23.98
C ALA A 282 9.90 -5.95 -23.68
N PRO A 283 10.75 -6.93 -23.27
CA PRO A 283 10.27 -8.26 -22.92
C PRO A 283 9.23 -8.26 -21.79
N TRP A 284 9.33 -7.32 -20.85
CA TRP A 284 8.37 -7.20 -19.74
C TRP A 284 7.02 -6.67 -20.22
N ALA A 285 7.02 -5.67 -21.10
CA ALA A 285 5.78 -5.17 -21.70
C ALA A 285 5.07 -6.27 -22.51
N VAL A 286 5.81 -6.99 -23.35
CA VAL A 286 5.29 -8.12 -24.13
C VAL A 286 4.73 -9.19 -23.20
N ALA A 287 5.48 -9.56 -22.15
CA ALA A 287 5.01 -10.50 -21.13
C ALA A 287 3.69 -10.03 -20.49
N GLY A 288 3.57 -8.75 -20.13
CA GLY A 288 2.33 -8.22 -19.55
C GLY A 288 1.13 -8.31 -20.49
N VAL A 289 1.31 -7.98 -21.77
CA VAL A 289 0.24 -8.09 -22.78
C VAL A 289 -0.15 -9.55 -22.99
N VAL A 290 0.82 -10.44 -23.15
CA VAL A 290 0.58 -11.88 -23.33
C VAL A 290 -0.14 -12.46 -22.12
N GLY A 291 0.34 -12.17 -20.91
CA GLY A 291 -0.28 -12.63 -19.67
C GLY A 291 -1.71 -12.12 -19.52
N ALA A 292 -1.99 -10.86 -19.87
CA ALA A 292 -3.34 -10.30 -19.84
C ALA A 292 -4.27 -10.97 -20.87
N ALA A 293 -3.78 -11.22 -22.09
CA ALA A 293 -4.53 -11.96 -23.11
C ALA A 293 -4.83 -13.38 -22.65
N LEU A 294 -3.86 -14.07 -22.05
CA LEU A 294 -4.06 -15.41 -21.48
C LEU A 294 -5.09 -15.42 -20.35
N CYS A 295 -5.07 -14.41 -19.45
CA CYS A 295 -6.12 -14.24 -18.43
C CYS A 295 -7.50 -14.11 -19.07
N ALA A 296 -7.63 -13.21 -20.05
CA ALA A 296 -8.89 -12.91 -20.71
C ALA A 296 -9.45 -14.13 -21.44
N LEU A 297 -8.63 -14.79 -22.26
CA LEU A 297 -9.01 -15.99 -23.00
C LEU A 297 -9.38 -17.15 -22.06
N SER A 298 -8.61 -17.36 -20.98
CA SER A 298 -8.89 -18.41 -20.00
C SER A 298 -10.19 -18.14 -19.25
N TYR A 299 -10.45 -16.90 -18.83
CA TYR A 299 -11.70 -16.52 -18.18
C TYR A 299 -12.90 -16.74 -19.10
N GLN A 300 -12.81 -16.30 -20.34
CA GLN A 300 -13.88 -16.46 -21.31
C GLN A 300 -14.16 -17.94 -21.63
N HIS A 301 -13.12 -18.77 -21.67
CA HIS A 301 -13.26 -20.20 -21.96
C HIS A 301 -13.83 -21.00 -20.77
N TRP A 302 -13.38 -20.71 -19.54
CA TRP A 302 -13.69 -21.54 -18.37
C TRP A 302 -14.75 -20.98 -17.41
N VAL A 303 -15.00 -19.67 -17.45
CA VAL A 303 -15.93 -19.01 -16.52
C VAL A 303 -17.13 -18.43 -17.25
N GLY A 304 -16.90 -17.60 -18.26
CA GLY A 304 -17.98 -17.04 -19.07
C GLY A 304 -17.72 -15.61 -19.52
N ALA A 305 -18.80 -14.87 -19.76
CA ALA A 305 -18.73 -13.53 -20.33
C ALA A 305 -18.16 -12.49 -19.34
N PHE A 306 -17.49 -11.48 -19.90
CA PHE A 306 -17.04 -10.33 -19.14
C PHE A 306 -18.23 -9.50 -18.62
N SER A 307 -18.00 -8.85 -17.48
CA SER A 307 -18.97 -8.02 -16.76
C SER A 307 -18.32 -6.67 -16.38
N GLY A 308 -19.09 -5.75 -15.80
CA GLY A 308 -18.59 -4.44 -15.37
C GLY A 308 -17.37 -4.50 -14.43
N HIS A 309 -17.29 -5.53 -13.58
CA HIS A 309 -16.15 -5.78 -12.67
C HIS A 309 -14.82 -5.96 -13.43
N HIS A 310 -14.85 -6.51 -14.64
CA HIS A 310 -13.66 -6.67 -15.47
C HIS A 310 -13.15 -5.34 -16.01
N SER A 311 -14.05 -4.41 -16.33
CA SER A 311 -13.67 -3.04 -16.71
C SER A 311 -13.00 -2.30 -15.55
N VAL A 312 -13.45 -2.51 -14.31
CA VAL A 312 -12.81 -1.96 -13.10
C VAL A 312 -11.39 -2.51 -12.93
N LEU A 313 -11.21 -3.83 -13.11
CA LEU A 313 -9.90 -4.47 -13.10
C LEU A 313 -8.97 -3.88 -14.16
N LEU A 314 -9.41 -3.85 -15.42
CA LEU A 314 -8.62 -3.34 -16.54
C LEU A 314 -8.24 -1.86 -16.34
N GLY A 315 -9.19 -1.03 -15.91
CA GLY A 315 -8.95 0.38 -15.60
C GLY A 315 -7.92 0.55 -14.49
N SER A 316 -8.04 -0.21 -13.40
CA SER A 316 -7.09 -0.16 -12.28
C SER A 316 -5.69 -0.65 -12.68
N ALA A 317 -5.61 -1.74 -13.44
CA ALA A 317 -4.35 -2.30 -13.95
C ALA A 317 -3.65 -1.36 -14.94
N LEU A 318 -4.42 -0.73 -15.84
CA LEU A 318 -3.92 0.27 -16.77
C LEU A 318 -3.39 1.49 -16.01
N LEU A 319 -4.19 2.03 -15.07
CA LEU A 319 -3.81 3.19 -14.26
C LEU A 319 -2.48 2.95 -13.54
N VAL A 320 -2.33 1.85 -12.81
CA VAL A 320 -1.07 1.57 -12.09
C VAL A 320 0.10 1.41 -13.04
N THR A 321 -0.08 0.72 -14.16
CA THR A 321 0.99 0.53 -15.16
C THR A 321 1.44 1.86 -15.73
N LEU A 322 0.51 2.75 -16.09
CA LEU A 322 0.81 4.07 -16.62
C LEU A 322 1.49 4.97 -15.58
N VAL A 323 1.02 4.97 -14.33
CA VAL A 323 1.62 5.76 -13.25
C VAL A 323 3.07 5.31 -12.99
N MET A 324 3.33 4.00 -12.95
CA MET A 324 4.69 3.47 -12.74
C MET A 324 5.60 3.77 -13.93
N ALA A 325 5.10 3.66 -15.17
CA ALA A 325 5.83 4.03 -16.38
C ALA A 325 6.16 5.54 -16.38
N ALA A 326 5.20 6.40 -16.08
CA ALA A 326 5.40 7.84 -16.00
C ALA A 326 6.42 8.22 -14.92
N GLY A 327 6.34 7.59 -13.74
CA GLY A 327 7.33 7.77 -12.66
C GLY A 327 8.74 7.37 -13.08
N TRP A 328 8.87 6.26 -13.81
CA TRP A 328 10.14 5.80 -14.37
C TRP A 328 10.68 6.79 -15.40
N LEU A 329 9.92 7.09 -16.46
CA LEU A 329 10.34 7.99 -17.54
C LEU A 329 10.68 9.39 -17.04
N ARG A 330 9.93 9.91 -16.05
CA ARG A 330 10.20 11.20 -15.42
C ARG A 330 11.53 11.21 -14.66
N CYS A 331 11.85 10.13 -13.93
CA CYS A 331 13.11 10.04 -13.20
C CYS A 331 14.29 9.90 -14.17
N GLU A 332 14.09 9.20 -15.27
CA GLU A 332 15.07 9.06 -16.35
C GLU A 332 15.39 10.40 -17.00
N TRP A 333 14.35 11.13 -17.44
CA TRP A 333 14.49 12.44 -18.07
C TRP A 333 15.21 13.46 -17.17
N ARG A 334 15.08 13.31 -15.85
CA ARG A 334 15.73 14.19 -14.85
C ARG A 334 17.11 13.70 -14.38
N GLY A 335 17.61 12.57 -14.90
CA GLY A 335 18.92 12.01 -14.54
C GLY A 335 19.01 11.43 -13.12
N HIS A 336 17.89 10.99 -12.52
CA HIS A 336 17.88 10.37 -11.20
C HIS A 336 17.93 8.83 -11.29
N ALA A 337 19.07 8.29 -11.72
CA ALA A 337 19.25 6.87 -12.01
C ALA A 337 18.74 5.92 -10.91
N PRO A 338 19.06 6.09 -9.61
CA PRO A 338 18.58 5.18 -8.57
C PRO A 338 17.05 5.20 -8.42
N SER A 339 16.43 6.37 -8.57
CA SER A 339 14.96 6.49 -8.53
C SER A 339 14.33 5.82 -9.75
N ALA A 340 14.91 6.03 -10.94
CA ALA A 340 14.45 5.41 -12.17
C ALA A 340 14.45 3.89 -12.09
N THR A 341 15.51 3.28 -11.54
CA THR A 341 15.59 1.83 -11.32
C THR A 341 14.44 1.31 -10.46
N ILE A 342 14.09 2.02 -9.40
CA ILE A 342 13.03 1.61 -8.47
C ILE A 342 11.65 1.72 -9.11
N TRP A 343 11.38 2.81 -9.83
CA TRP A 343 10.13 2.95 -10.58
C TRP A 343 10.01 1.90 -11.69
N ARG A 344 11.12 1.60 -12.39
CA ARG A 344 11.15 0.54 -13.40
C ARG A 344 10.85 -0.82 -12.80
N LEU A 345 11.38 -1.12 -11.61
CA LEU A 345 11.08 -2.37 -10.90
C LEU A 345 9.58 -2.51 -10.61
N GLN A 346 8.93 -1.43 -10.18
CA GLN A 346 7.48 -1.44 -9.93
C GLN A 346 6.67 -1.55 -11.22
N TRP A 347 7.12 -0.94 -12.31
CA TRP A 347 6.50 -1.11 -13.62
C TRP A 347 6.64 -2.55 -14.13
N GLN A 348 7.82 -3.17 -14.00
CA GLN A 348 8.02 -4.58 -14.32
C GLN A 348 7.13 -5.50 -13.47
N ALA A 349 6.94 -5.16 -12.19
CA ALA A 349 6.02 -5.85 -11.30
C ALA A 349 4.57 -5.75 -11.80
N ALA A 350 4.13 -4.58 -12.27
CA ALA A 350 2.81 -4.40 -12.90
C ALA A 350 2.66 -5.30 -14.14
N CYS A 351 3.69 -5.37 -14.99
CA CYS A 351 3.69 -6.26 -16.16
C CYS A 351 3.65 -7.76 -15.80
N LEU A 352 4.16 -8.16 -14.64
CA LEU A 352 4.10 -9.55 -14.18
C LEU A 352 2.76 -9.92 -13.52
N CYS A 353 1.95 -8.94 -13.12
CA CYS A 353 0.70 -9.19 -12.39
C CYS A 353 -0.25 -10.18 -13.10
N PRO A 354 -0.43 -10.15 -14.44
CA PRO A 354 -1.30 -11.10 -15.12
C PRO A 354 -0.83 -12.57 -14.98
N PHE A 355 0.47 -12.84 -15.01
CA PHE A 355 0.98 -14.20 -14.79
C PHE A 355 0.80 -14.65 -13.34
N ALA A 356 1.05 -13.75 -12.38
CA ALA A 356 0.80 -14.05 -10.98
C ALA A 356 -0.69 -14.29 -10.70
N LEU A 357 -1.58 -13.56 -11.39
CA LEU A 357 -3.02 -13.78 -11.35
C LEU A 357 -3.34 -15.18 -11.86
N LEU A 358 -2.86 -15.60 -13.04
CA LEU A 358 -3.09 -16.96 -13.57
C LEU A 358 -2.62 -18.05 -12.59
N ALA A 359 -1.41 -17.92 -12.04
CA ALA A 359 -0.86 -18.88 -11.11
C ALA A 359 -1.68 -18.95 -9.80
N THR A 360 -2.06 -17.79 -9.26
CA THR A 360 -2.87 -17.71 -8.04
C THR A 360 -4.29 -18.21 -8.27
N TRP A 361 -4.87 -17.91 -9.43
CA TRP A 361 -6.19 -18.38 -9.83
C TRP A 361 -6.21 -19.91 -9.94
N TRP A 362 -5.22 -20.50 -10.61
CA TRP A 362 -5.07 -21.96 -10.66
C TRP A 362 -4.97 -22.59 -9.27
N ALA A 363 -4.19 -21.98 -8.37
CA ALA A 363 -4.03 -22.47 -7.00
C ALA A 363 -5.34 -22.37 -6.19
N TYR A 364 -6.06 -21.25 -6.30
CA TYR A 364 -7.35 -21.08 -5.62
C TYR A 364 -8.45 -21.96 -6.21
N ALA A 365 -8.43 -22.22 -7.51
CA ALA A 365 -9.38 -23.09 -8.19
C ALA A 365 -9.32 -24.56 -7.71
N GLN A 366 -8.25 -24.96 -7.01
CA GLN A 366 -8.19 -26.28 -6.37
C GLN A 366 -9.13 -26.41 -5.17
N PHE A 367 -9.57 -25.28 -4.60
CA PHE A 367 -10.34 -25.24 -3.35
C PHE A 367 -11.67 -24.49 -3.46
N PHE A 368 -11.84 -23.65 -4.49
CA PHE A 368 -12.99 -22.76 -4.64
C PHE A 368 -13.53 -22.77 -6.07
N PRO A 369 -14.82 -22.43 -6.26
CA PRO A 369 -15.40 -22.29 -7.60
C PRO A 369 -14.57 -21.36 -8.50
N LEU A 370 -14.51 -21.66 -9.80
CA LEU A 370 -13.64 -20.95 -10.74
C LEU A 370 -13.85 -19.42 -10.74
N TYR A 371 -15.09 -18.98 -10.62
CA TYR A 371 -15.46 -17.56 -10.53
C TYR A 371 -14.87 -16.91 -9.27
N ASP A 372 -15.09 -17.50 -8.10
CA ASP A 372 -14.59 -16.97 -6.83
C ASP A 372 -13.07 -17.01 -6.76
N ALA A 373 -12.48 -18.10 -7.26
CA ALA A 373 -11.03 -18.25 -7.35
C ALA A 373 -10.39 -17.17 -8.24
N PHE A 374 -11.05 -16.79 -9.35
CA PHE A 374 -10.56 -15.73 -10.23
C PHE A 374 -10.59 -14.38 -9.52
N PHE A 375 -11.72 -13.98 -8.94
CA PHE A 375 -11.83 -12.70 -8.26
C PHE A 375 -10.97 -12.64 -6.99
N GLY A 376 -10.84 -13.76 -6.26
CA GLY A 376 -9.89 -13.90 -5.18
C GLY A 376 -8.45 -13.64 -5.65
N ALA A 377 -8.04 -14.24 -6.77
CA ALA A 377 -6.71 -14.03 -7.35
C ALA A 377 -6.51 -12.58 -7.84
N VAL A 378 -7.52 -11.97 -8.45
CA VAL A 378 -7.51 -10.54 -8.83
C VAL A 378 -7.24 -9.65 -7.61
N MET A 379 -7.86 -9.98 -6.48
CA MET A 379 -7.79 -9.18 -5.26
C MET A 379 -6.50 -9.37 -4.46
N THR A 380 -5.77 -10.48 -4.64
CA THR A 380 -4.58 -10.83 -3.85
C THR A 380 -3.27 -10.86 -4.64
N ALA A 381 -3.28 -11.36 -5.88
CA ALA A 381 -2.05 -11.60 -6.65
C ALA A 381 -1.27 -10.30 -6.96
N PRO A 382 -1.90 -9.20 -7.44
CA PRO A 382 -1.18 -7.96 -7.69
C PRO A 382 -0.52 -7.41 -6.43
N ALA A 383 -1.24 -7.39 -5.31
CA ALA A 383 -0.72 -6.95 -4.02
C ALA A 383 0.51 -7.77 -3.59
N GLY A 384 0.51 -9.08 -3.81
CA GLY A 384 1.67 -9.95 -3.58
C GLY A 384 2.89 -9.56 -4.43
N VAL A 385 2.70 -9.42 -5.74
CA VAL A 385 3.78 -9.05 -6.68
C VAL A 385 4.37 -7.68 -6.36
N PHE A 386 3.51 -6.68 -6.11
CA PHE A 386 3.97 -5.34 -5.72
C PHE A 386 4.67 -5.33 -4.36
N THR A 387 4.26 -6.18 -3.42
CA THR A 387 4.92 -6.28 -2.11
C THR A 387 6.34 -6.84 -2.25
N LEU A 388 6.55 -7.84 -3.11
CA LEU A 388 7.88 -8.36 -3.43
C LEU A 388 8.76 -7.30 -4.11
N ALA A 389 8.20 -6.56 -5.07
CA ALA A 389 8.90 -5.45 -5.72
C ALA A 389 9.25 -4.34 -4.72
N PHE A 390 8.34 -4.03 -3.79
CA PHE A 390 8.57 -3.07 -2.70
C PHE A 390 9.71 -3.52 -1.78
N ALA A 391 9.73 -4.79 -1.37
CA ALA A 391 10.79 -5.36 -0.55
C ALA A 391 12.16 -5.36 -1.28
N ARG A 392 12.19 -5.63 -2.58
CA ARG A 392 13.41 -5.58 -3.40
C ARG A 392 13.90 -4.16 -3.62
N ALA A 393 13.01 -3.19 -3.80
CA ALA A 393 13.36 -1.75 -3.78
C ALA A 393 13.98 -1.33 -2.43
N GLY A 394 13.54 -1.99 -1.33
CA GLY A 394 14.26 -2.14 -0.06
C GLY A 394 15.78 -2.20 -0.20
N GLN A 395 16.20 -3.38 -0.68
CA GLN A 395 17.57 -3.85 -0.80
C GLN A 395 18.43 -2.97 -1.73
N VAL A 396 17.87 -2.57 -2.87
CA VAL A 396 18.57 -1.68 -3.83
C VAL A 396 18.97 -0.36 -3.17
N LEU A 397 18.12 0.17 -2.29
CA LEU A 397 18.39 1.44 -1.60
C LEU A 397 19.32 1.30 -0.40
N SER A 398 19.40 0.13 0.22
CA SER A 398 20.29 -0.13 1.36
C SER A 398 21.67 -0.67 0.95
N GLY A 399 21.93 -0.86 -0.35
CA GLY A 399 23.19 -1.42 -0.88
C GLY A 399 23.44 -2.87 -0.47
N THR A 400 22.42 -3.55 0.08
CA THR A 400 22.52 -4.92 0.57
C THR A 400 22.18 -5.85 -0.58
N PRO A 401 23.10 -6.72 -1.04
CA PRO A 401 22.77 -7.68 -2.09
C PRO A 401 21.65 -8.62 -1.62
N ALA A 402 20.81 -9.08 -2.54
CA ALA A 402 19.82 -10.10 -2.27
C ALA A 402 20.52 -11.33 -1.64
N PRO A 403 19.89 -12.03 -0.67
CA PRO A 403 20.48 -13.26 -0.16
C PRO A 403 20.62 -14.24 -1.32
N VAL A 404 21.87 -14.48 -1.74
CA VAL A 404 22.17 -15.55 -2.67
C VAL A 404 21.79 -16.84 -1.93
N MET A 405 20.77 -17.52 -2.43
CA MET A 405 20.43 -18.86 -1.97
C MET A 405 21.65 -19.73 -2.30
N ARG A 406 22.55 -19.90 -1.32
CA ARG A 406 23.70 -20.79 -1.47
C ARG A 406 23.10 -22.19 -1.59
N ALA A 407 23.09 -22.71 -2.82
CA ALA A 407 22.94 -24.13 -3.02
C ALA A 407 24.06 -24.80 -2.21
N THR A 408 23.68 -25.50 -1.15
CA THR A 408 24.55 -26.43 -0.45
C THR A 408 24.92 -27.53 -1.43
N THR A 409 26.01 -27.33 -2.17
CA THR A 409 26.74 -28.42 -2.79
C THR A 409 27.37 -29.23 -1.66
N ALA A 410 26.67 -30.28 -1.23
CA ALA A 410 27.28 -31.36 -0.47
C ALA A 410 28.25 -32.07 -1.42
N ALA A 411 29.55 -31.75 -1.28
CA ALA A 411 30.60 -32.60 -1.80
C ALA A 411 30.88 -33.66 -0.73
N THR A 412 30.38 -34.87 -0.95
CA THR A 412 30.79 -36.07 -0.22
C THR A 412 32.20 -36.45 -0.67
N ALA A 413 33.12 -36.46 0.29
CA ALA A 413 34.35 -37.24 0.24
C ALA A 413 34.06 -38.69 0.61
#